data_AF-A0A7S0YTM5-F1
#
_entry.id   AF-A0A7S0YTM5-F1
#
_cell.length_a   1.000
_cell.length_b   1.000
_cell.length_c   1.000
_cell.angle_alpha   90.00
_cell.angle_beta   90.00
_cell.angle_gamma   90.00
#
_symmetry.space_group_name_H-M   'P 1'
#
loop_
_entity.id
_entity.type
_entity.pdbx_description
1 polymer ?
#
loop_
_entity_poly.entity_id
_entity_poly.type
_entity_poly.pdbx_seq_one_letter_code
_entity_poly.pdbx_strand_id
1 'polypeptide(L)'
;NPGWQGTGLSCSNFDECAAKWYDDPVTGTSRYYCPQNTSTCIDVIGSFYCECAPGFSGSDNGFNCSACAAGTYKNISGNSSCVGCPTDTFSTTVAADSEDL
;
A
#
# COMPACT_ATOMS: atom_id res chain seq x y z
N ASN A 1 7.85 20.96 8.53
CA ASN A 1 7.49 20.23 7.31
C ASN A 1 7.91 18.79 7.45
N PRO A 2 6.98 17.86 7.70
CA PRO A 2 7.27 16.43 7.62
C PRO A 2 7.48 16.08 6.14
N GLY A 3 8.61 15.48 5.78
CA GLY A 3 8.95 15.13 4.38
C GLY A 3 10.38 15.50 3.95
N TRP A 4 11.04 16.40 4.68
CA TRP A 4 12.42 16.79 4.37
C TRP A 4 13.26 16.77 5.64
N GLN A 5 14.43 16.14 5.57
CA GLN A 5 15.45 16.21 6.61
C GLN A 5 16.65 17.01 6.12
N GLY A 6 17.25 17.84 6.99
CA GLY A 6 18.36 18.70 6.57
C GLY A 6 18.80 19.74 7.59
N THR A 7 19.94 20.37 7.31
CA THR A 7 20.54 21.45 8.11
C THR A 7 20.13 22.86 7.67
N GLY A 8 19.15 22.97 6.78
CA GLY A 8 18.70 24.25 6.20
C GLY A 8 19.51 24.75 5.00
N LEU A 9 20.57 24.04 4.59
CA LEU A 9 21.34 24.28 3.36
C LEU A 9 21.27 23.12 2.34
N SER A 10 20.96 21.92 2.83
CA SER A 10 20.70 20.72 2.03
C SER A 10 19.46 20.03 2.59
N CYS A 11 18.50 19.74 1.72
CA CYS A 11 17.30 18.99 2.07
C CYS A 11 17.37 17.64 1.34
N SER A 12 17.26 16.55 2.09
CA SER A 12 17.19 15.19 1.55
C SER A 12 15.77 14.65 1.72
N ASN A 13 15.36 13.79 0.78
CA ASN A 13 14.11 13.06 0.93
C ASN A 13 14.18 12.24 2.22
N PHE A 14 13.11 12.29 2.99
CA PHE A 14 12.98 11.45 4.16
C PHE A 14 12.21 10.21 3.76
N ASP A 15 12.85 9.05 3.75
CA ASP A 15 12.16 7.80 3.44
C ASP A 15 11.21 7.43 4.59
N GLU A 16 9.95 7.83 4.45
CA GLU A 16 8.89 7.55 5.41
C GLU A 16 8.57 6.06 5.51
N CYS A 17 8.81 5.29 4.45
CA CYS A 17 8.51 3.86 4.38
C CYS A 17 9.55 3.02 5.14
N ALA A 18 10.82 3.44 5.13
CA ALA A 18 11.87 2.87 5.95
C ALA A 18 11.83 3.40 7.40
N ALA A 19 11.24 4.57 7.62
CA ALA A 19 11.13 5.19 8.92
C ALA A 19 10.11 4.45 9.81
N LYS A 20 10.60 3.51 10.62
CA LYS A 20 9.85 2.86 11.71
C LYS A 20 9.69 3.81 12.92
N TRP A 21 9.37 5.08 12.69
CA TRP A 21 9.23 6.05 13.78
C TRP A 21 7.90 5.82 14.51
N TYR A 22 7.97 5.09 15.62
CA TYR A 22 6.88 5.00 16.59
C TYR A 22 6.76 6.36 17.32
N ASP A 23 5.91 7.23 16.79
CA ASP A 23 5.77 8.62 17.27
C ASP A 23 4.74 8.76 18.40
N ASP A 24 3.79 7.82 18.51
CA ASP A 24 2.69 7.93 19.46
C ASP A 24 2.86 6.96 20.65
N PRO A 25 3.32 7.44 21.82
CA PRO A 25 3.41 6.63 23.04
C PRO A 25 2.03 6.28 23.66
N VAL A 26 0.93 6.86 23.14
CA VAL A 26 -0.45 6.64 23.61
C VAL A 26 -1.18 5.60 22.75
N THR A 27 -0.97 5.60 21.43
CA THR A 27 -1.64 4.65 20.50
C THR A 27 -0.72 3.63 19.84
N GLY A 28 0.61 3.81 19.92
CA GLY A 28 1.59 2.94 19.26
C GLY A 28 1.53 3.02 17.72
N THR A 29 0.81 3.99 17.16
CA THR A 29 0.70 4.17 15.71
C THR A 29 1.86 4.99 15.16
N SER A 30 2.40 4.57 14.01
CA SER A 30 3.38 5.36 13.25
C SER A 30 2.65 6.48 12.51
N ARG A 31 3.19 7.70 12.55
CA ARG A 31 2.69 8.82 11.73
C ARG A 31 2.83 8.53 10.23
N TYR A 32 3.77 7.65 9.89
CA TYR A 32 4.07 7.19 8.54
C TYR A 32 3.71 5.70 8.46
N TYR A 33 2.41 5.42 8.45
CA TYR A 33 1.87 4.07 8.51
C TYR A 33 1.08 3.76 7.25
N CYS A 34 1.36 2.60 6.64
CA CYS A 34 0.46 1.94 5.71
C CYS A 34 0.05 0.58 6.33
N PRO A 35 -1.22 0.16 6.23
CA PRO A 35 -1.68 -1.15 6.68
C PRO A 35 -0.80 -2.30 6.15
N GLN A 36 -0.12 -3.00 7.06
CA GLN A 36 0.73 -4.12 6.66
C GLN A 36 -0.10 -5.26 6.05
N ASN A 37 0.47 -5.95 5.08
CA ASN A 37 -0.11 -7.07 4.32
C ASN A 37 -1.24 -6.74 3.35
N THR A 38 -1.95 -5.62 3.52
CA THR A 38 -3.03 -5.20 2.62
C THR A 38 -2.66 -4.01 1.75
N SER A 39 -1.64 -3.25 2.15
CA SER A 39 -1.12 -2.09 1.41
C SER A 39 0.40 -2.08 1.37
N THR A 40 0.94 -1.37 0.39
CA THR A 40 2.35 -1.10 0.17
C THR A 40 2.60 0.40 0.37
N CYS A 41 3.67 0.73 1.09
CA CYS A 41 4.11 2.11 1.26
C CYS A 41 4.98 2.53 0.07
N ILE A 42 4.68 3.70 -0.48
CA ILE A 42 5.43 4.32 -1.58
C ILE A 42 6.03 5.63 -1.08
N ASP A 43 7.37 5.67 -1.04
CA ASP A 43 8.16 6.86 -0.73
C ASP A 43 8.25 7.77 -1.97
N VAL A 44 7.98 9.05 -1.78
CA VAL A 44 8.15 10.08 -2.82
C VAL A 44 8.87 11.29 -2.27
N ILE A 45 9.39 12.12 -3.16
CA ILE A 45 10.15 13.30 -2.73
C ILE A 45 9.26 14.23 -1.89
N GLY A 46 9.57 14.34 -0.61
CA GLY A 46 8.86 15.21 0.33
C GLY A 46 7.59 14.63 0.93
N SER A 47 7.23 13.36 0.66
CA SER A 47 6.02 12.73 1.19
C SER A 47 5.99 11.21 0.97
N PHE A 48 4.91 10.57 1.39
CA PHE A 48 4.63 9.18 1.10
C PHE A 48 3.13 8.98 0.87
N TYR A 49 2.79 7.87 0.23
CA TYR A 49 1.41 7.44 0.14
C TYR A 49 1.32 5.91 0.18
N CYS A 50 0.12 5.41 0.44
CA CYS A 50 -0.16 3.99 0.48
C CYS A 50 -0.92 3.56 -0.78
N GLU A 51 -0.61 2.38 -1.27
CA GLU A 51 -1.36 1.71 -2.33
C GLU A 51 -1.78 0.32 -1.89
N CYS A 52 -2.95 -0.16 -2.32
CA CYS A 52 -3.33 -1.54 -2.03
C CYS A 52 -2.38 -2.52 -2.71
N ALA A 53 -1.91 -3.51 -1.96
CA ALA A 53 -1.02 -4.54 -2.45
C ALA A 53 -1.69 -5.36 -3.57
N PRO A 54 -0.92 -6.13 -4.37
CA PRO A 54 -1.47 -7.16 -5.23
C PRO A 54 -2.41 -8.08 -4.44
N GLY A 55 -3.54 -8.45 -5.05
CA GLY A 55 -4.62 -9.17 -4.39
C GLY A 55 -5.54 -8.31 -3.53
N PHE A 56 -5.28 -7.00 -3.40
CA PHE A 56 -6.12 -6.09 -2.62
C PHE A 56 -6.55 -4.87 -3.44
N SER A 57 -7.77 -4.40 -3.17
CA SER A 57 -8.34 -3.18 -3.76
C SER A 57 -8.95 -2.29 -2.69
N GLY A 58 -9.04 -0.98 -2.92
CA GLY A 58 -9.48 -0.06 -1.88
C GLY A 58 -9.76 1.33 -2.43
N SER A 59 -10.10 2.26 -1.54
CA SER A 59 -10.28 3.67 -1.93
C SER A 59 -8.92 4.37 -2.14
N ASP A 60 -8.95 5.54 -2.78
CA ASP A 60 -7.81 6.27 -3.34
C ASP A 60 -6.62 6.54 -2.41
N ASN A 61 -6.76 6.33 -1.09
CA ASN A 61 -5.70 6.58 -0.12
C ASN A 61 -4.94 5.32 0.32
N GLY A 62 -5.32 4.11 -0.11
CA GLY A 62 -4.60 2.86 0.18
C GLY A 62 -4.57 2.43 1.66
N PHE A 63 -5.36 3.09 2.52
CA PHE A 63 -5.49 2.74 3.94
C PHE A 63 -6.58 1.70 4.22
N ASN A 64 -7.54 1.55 3.31
CA ASN A 64 -8.67 0.63 3.45
C ASN A 64 -8.70 -0.31 2.25
N CYS A 65 -7.81 -1.29 2.31
CA CYS A 65 -7.64 -2.30 1.27
C CYS A 65 -8.37 -3.59 1.67
N SER A 66 -9.23 -4.08 0.78
CA SER A 66 -10.00 -5.31 0.90
C SER A 66 -9.46 -6.35 -0.08
N ALA A 67 -9.40 -7.60 0.37
CA ALA A 67 -8.98 -8.72 -0.47
C ALA A 67 -9.89 -8.85 -1.70
N CYS A 68 -9.29 -9.15 -2.85
CA CYS A 68 -10.03 -9.58 -4.03
C CYS A 68 -10.82 -10.85 -3.71
N ALA A 69 -12.10 -10.87 -4.06
CA ALA A 69 -12.95 -12.04 -3.87
C ALA A 69 -12.54 -13.16 -4.85
N ALA A 70 -12.91 -14.40 -4.53
CA ALA A 70 -12.76 -15.52 -5.46
C ALA A 70 -13.41 -15.18 -6.82
N GLY A 71 -12.76 -15.60 -7.90
CA GLY A 71 -13.10 -15.20 -9.27
C GLY A 71 -12.58 -13.83 -9.70
N THR A 72 -11.88 -13.09 -8.83
CA THR A 72 -11.19 -11.84 -9.16
C THR A 72 -9.73 -11.86 -8.70
N TYR A 73 -8.87 -11.10 -9.37
CA TYR A 73 -7.46 -10.98 -9.04
C TYR A 73 -6.97 -9.53 -9.23
N LYS A 74 -5.77 -9.25 -8.71
CA LYS A 74 -5.06 -7.99 -8.97
C LYS A 74 -3.56 -8.20 -8.84
N ASN A 75 -2.83 -8.13 -9.95
CA ASN A 75 -1.38 -8.39 -9.98
C ASN A 75 -0.50 -7.14 -9.83
N ILE A 76 -1.12 -5.97 -9.65
CA ILE A 76 -0.41 -4.69 -9.49
C ILE A 76 -0.72 -4.06 -8.14
N SER A 77 0.26 -3.36 -7.59
CA SER A 77 0.02 -2.39 -6.50
C SER A 77 -0.80 -1.23 -7.04
N GLY A 78 -1.71 -0.72 -6.22
CA GLY A 78 -2.56 0.42 -6.58
C GLY A 78 -3.94 0.34 -5.94
N ASN A 79 -4.70 1.42 -5.99
CA ASN A 79 -6.03 1.47 -5.36
C ASN A 79 -7.15 1.03 -6.31
N SER A 80 -6.80 0.59 -7.52
CA SER A 80 -7.77 0.11 -8.50
C SER A 80 -8.53 -1.14 -8.01
N SER A 81 -9.76 -1.28 -8.51
CA SER A 81 -10.60 -2.46 -8.26
C SER A 81 -9.97 -3.74 -8.80
N CYS A 82 -10.31 -4.87 -8.19
CA CYS A 82 -9.93 -6.19 -8.70
C CYS A 82 -10.56 -6.44 -10.07
N VAL A 83 -9.82 -7.15 -10.92
CA VAL A 83 -10.27 -7.55 -12.25
C VAL A 83 -10.82 -8.98 -12.20
N GLY A 84 -11.83 -9.27 -13.02
CA GLY A 84 -12.37 -10.63 -13.14
C GLY A 84 -11.36 -11.54 -13.81
N CYS A 85 -11.31 -12.81 -13.40
CA CYS A 85 -10.46 -13.82 -14.06
C CYS A 85 -10.85 -13.94 -15.55
N PRO A 86 -9.86 -14.07 -16.46
CA PRO A 86 -10.13 -14.27 -17.89
C PRO A 86 -10.93 -15.56 -18.15
N THR A 87 -11.52 -15.66 -19.35
CA THR A 87 -12.34 -16.82 -19.74
C THR A 87 -11.58 -18.13 -19.55
N ASP A 88 -12.27 -19.15 -19.03
CA ASP A 88 -11.74 -20.47 -18.68
C ASP A 88 -10.74 -20.52 -17.52
N THR A 89 -10.56 -19.42 -16.77
CA THR A 89 -9.76 -19.39 -15.53
C THR A 89 -10.62 -19.04 -14.32
N PHE A 90 -10.21 -19.47 -13.13
CA PHE A 90 -10.91 -19.13 -11.89
C PHE A 90 -9.95 -19.07 -10.71
N SER A 91 -9.98 -17.94 -10.00
CA SER A 91 -9.31 -17.86 -8.71
C SER A 91 -10.18 -18.50 -7.62
N THR A 92 -9.66 -19.56 -6.99
CA THR A 92 -10.28 -20.21 -5.82
C THR A 92 -9.95 -19.54 -4.50
N THR A 93 -8.96 -18.66 -4.49
CA THR A 93 -8.43 -18.03 -3.29
C THR A 93 -8.87 -16.59 -3.21
N VAL A 94 -9.04 -16.11 -1.97
CA VAL A 94 -9.17 -14.68 -1.72
C VAL A 94 -7.79 -14.02 -1.79
N ALA A 95 -7.76 -12.75 -2.18
CA ALA A 95 -6.54 -11.98 -2.36
C ALA A 95 -5.59 -12.52 -3.45
N ALA A 96 -6.12 -13.06 -4.54
CA ALA A 96 -5.30 -13.52 -5.65
C ALA A 96 -4.55 -12.37 -6.34
N ASP A 97 -3.24 -12.53 -6.47
CA ASP A 97 -2.30 -11.59 -7.06
C ASP A 97 -1.91 -11.94 -8.51
N SER A 98 -2.57 -12.95 -9.09
CA SER A 98 -2.25 -13.47 -10.42
C SER A 98 -3.46 -14.17 -11.03
N GLU A 99 -3.39 -14.42 -12.34
CA GLU A 99 -4.40 -15.15 -13.13
C GLU A 99 -4.36 -16.67 -12.89
N ASP A 100 -3.88 -17.12 -11.73
CA ASP A 100 -3.35 -18.48 -11.55
C ASP A 100 -4.30 -19.58 -12.04
N LEU A 101 -3.73 -20.51 -12.82
CA LEU A 101 -4.33 -21.53 -13.68
C LEU A 101 -4.57 -22.85 -12.93
#